data_AF-A0AA97DF10-F1
#
_entry.id   AF-A0AA97DF10-F1
#
_cell.length_a   1.000
_cell.length_b   1.000
_cell.length_c   1.000
_cell.angle_alpha   90.00
_cell.angle_beta   90.00
_cell.angle_gamma   90.00
#
_symmetry.space_group_name_H-M   'P 1'
#
loop_
_entity.id
_entity.type
_entity.pdbx_description
1 polymer ?
#
loop_
_entity_poly.entity_id
_entity_poly.type
_entity_poly.pdbx_seq_one_letter_code
_entity_poly.pdbx_strand_id
1 'polypeptide(L)'
;MRKMILILTIFCFIIGCSEEDTAQKKKCNAVIIDSNQFHNSQSDTFDLVSLNFENECLKIKIRYGGGCEEVSAKLIDNRDIFESNPVQRNLRIVFTDNDECEALIEKNFYFNLSNIQVNNERKVLLNFQGSDLTYLYEY
;
A
#
# COMPACT_ATOMS: atom_id res chain seq x y z
N MET A 1 -56.95 41.88 -23.74
CA MET A 1 -57.57 40.79 -22.94
C MET A 1 -56.69 39.57 -23.15
N ARG A 2 -56.09 38.88 -22.18
CA ARG A 2 -56.14 38.83 -20.73
C ARG A 2 -54.70 38.61 -20.28
N LYS A 3 -54.25 39.38 -19.28
CA LYS A 3 -53.01 39.11 -18.54
C LYS A 3 -53.24 37.82 -17.74
N MET A 4 -52.34 36.85 -17.82
CA MET A 4 -52.23 35.83 -16.78
C MET A 4 -50.75 35.69 -16.41
N ILE A 5 -50.41 36.43 -15.36
CA ILE A 5 -49.22 36.26 -14.56
C ILE A 5 -49.41 34.95 -13.80
N LEU A 6 -48.47 34.02 -13.89
CA LEU A 6 -48.24 33.04 -12.83
C LEU A 6 -46.73 32.93 -12.61
N ILE A 7 -46.28 33.64 -11.58
CA ILE A 7 -44.94 33.58 -11.02
C ILE A 7 -44.87 32.26 -10.23
N LEU A 8 -44.04 31.31 -10.69
CA LEU A 8 -43.59 30.20 -9.86
C LEU A 8 -42.10 30.40 -9.63
N THR A 9 -41.78 31.09 -8.54
CA THR A 9 -40.44 31.20 -7.97
C THR A 9 -39.93 29.81 -7.62
N ILE A 10 -39.18 29.20 -8.54
CA ILE A 10 -38.27 28.10 -8.22
C ILE A 10 -37.08 28.72 -7.49
N PHE A 11 -37.19 28.76 -6.16
CA PHE A 11 -36.05 28.93 -5.28
C PHE A 11 -35.38 27.55 -5.18
N CYS A 12 -34.62 27.20 -6.21
CA CYS A 12 -33.80 26.00 -6.17
C CYS A 12 -32.59 26.32 -5.30
N PHE A 13 -32.60 25.77 -4.10
CA PHE A 13 -31.48 25.75 -3.18
C PHE A 13 -30.21 25.32 -3.93
N ILE A 14 -29.29 26.26 -4.10
CA ILE A 14 -27.88 25.96 -4.35
C ILE A 14 -27.34 25.26 -3.12
N ILE A 15 -27.54 23.95 -3.04
CA ILE A 15 -26.78 23.09 -2.15
C ILE A 15 -25.39 23.00 -2.78
N GLY A 16 -24.51 23.92 -2.39
CA GLY A 16 -23.09 23.77 -2.60
C GLY A 16 -22.61 22.61 -1.74
N CYS A 17 -22.42 21.44 -2.35
CA CYS A 17 -21.53 20.43 -1.78
C CYS A 17 -20.12 21.03 -1.82
N SER A 18 -19.67 21.56 -0.68
CA SER A 18 -18.25 21.67 -0.41
C SER A 18 -17.73 20.24 -0.30
N GLU A 19 -17.08 19.76 -1.34
CA GLU A 19 -16.13 18.66 -1.20
C GLU A 19 -15.05 19.17 -0.25
N GLU A 20 -15.20 18.84 1.03
CA GLU A 20 -14.06 18.89 1.93
C GLU A 20 -13.08 17.84 1.41
N ASP A 21 -12.09 18.30 0.64
CA ASP A 21 -10.84 17.59 0.38
C ASP A 21 -10.09 17.43 1.72
N THR A 22 -10.68 16.63 2.60
CA THR A 22 -9.93 16.01 3.68
C THR A 22 -8.99 15.05 2.99
N ALA A 23 -7.68 15.32 3.07
CA ALA A 23 -6.66 14.39 2.62
C ALA A 23 -6.94 13.03 3.29
N GLN A 24 -7.59 12.12 2.56
CA GLN A 24 -8.01 10.83 3.08
C GLN A 24 -6.73 10.06 3.36
N LYS A 25 -6.31 10.04 4.63
CA LYS A 25 -5.09 9.37 5.07
C LYS A 25 -5.16 7.92 4.57
N LYS A 26 -4.30 7.59 3.61
CA LYS A 26 -4.34 6.30 2.93
C LYS A 26 -4.16 5.20 3.98
N LYS A 27 -5.11 4.26 4.04
CA LYS A 27 -5.05 3.18 5.02
C LYS A 27 -3.90 2.24 4.66
N CYS A 28 -2.98 2.04 5.58
CA CYS A 28 -1.82 1.19 5.38
C CYS A 28 -1.97 -0.09 6.20
N ASN A 29 -1.53 -1.19 5.60
CA ASN A 29 -1.51 -2.48 6.27
C ASN A 29 -0.31 -2.57 7.20
N ALA A 30 -0.46 -3.18 8.37
CA ALA A 30 0.69 -3.44 9.23
C ALA A 30 1.58 -4.54 8.63
N VAL A 31 2.88 -4.50 8.92
CA VAL A 31 3.78 -5.62 8.60
C VAL A 31 3.45 -6.81 9.51
N ILE A 32 3.43 -8.02 8.96
CA ILE A 32 3.20 -9.25 9.73
C ILE A 32 4.55 -9.75 10.26
N ILE A 33 4.67 -9.98 11.56
CA ILE A 33 5.93 -10.45 12.19
C ILE A 33 5.82 -11.95 12.50
N ASP A 34 6.15 -12.78 11.52
CA ASP A 34 5.93 -14.24 11.59
C ASP A 34 6.92 -15.00 10.70
N SER A 35 7.93 -15.62 11.32
CA SER A 35 8.95 -16.40 10.62
C SER A 35 8.36 -17.61 9.87
N ASN A 36 7.30 -18.23 10.39
CA ASN A 36 6.69 -19.38 9.73
C ASN A 36 5.97 -18.95 8.44
N GLN A 37 5.19 -17.87 8.48
CA GLN A 37 4.57 -17.33 7.27
C GLN A 37 5.63 -16.79 6.30
N PHE A 38 6.70 -16.17 6.81
CA PHE A 38 7.81 -15.70 5.99
C PHE A 38 8.42 -16.84 5.16
N HIS A 39 8.62 -18.02 5.72
CA HIS A 39 9.21 -19.15 4.97
C HIS A 39 8.18 -19.92 4.13
N ASN A 40 6.98 -20.14 4.65
CA ASN A 40 6.06 -21.15 4.13
C ASN A 40 4.84 -20.62 3.37
N SER A 41 4.57 -19.30 3.41
CA SER A 41 3.46 -18.76 2.62
C SER A 41 3.72 -18.90 1.12
N GLN A 42 2.70 -19.36 0.40
CA GLN A 42 2.68 -19.35 -1.06
C GLN A 42 2.44 -17.93 -1.56
N SER A 43 3.05 -17.59 -2.68
CA SER A 43 2.88 -16.30 -3.34
C SER A 43 2.75 -16.54 -4.82
N ASP A 44 1.82 -15.81 -5.45
CA ASP A 44 1.75 -15.74 -6.90
C ASP A 44 2.93 -14.95 -7.45
N THR A 45 3.14 -15.06 -8.76
CA THR A 45 4.30 -14.45 -9.44
C THR A 45 4.08 -12.95 -9.63
N PHE A 46 5.10 -12.16 -9.31
CA PHE A 46 5.11 -10.72 -9.53
C PHE A 46 6.56 -10.22 -9.67
N ASP A 47 6.73 -9.05 -10.26
CA ASP A 47 7.98 -8.30 -10.24
C ASP A 47 7.87 -7.15 -9.25
N LEU A 48 8.86 -6.99 -8.37
CA LEU A 48 8.97 -5.80 -7.51
C LEU A 48 9.53 -4.63 -8.34
N VAL A 49 8.71 -3.60 -8.57
CA VAL A 49 9.06 -2.48 -9.45
C VAL A 49 9.72 -1.34 -8.69
N SER A 50 9.18 -0.95 -7.53
CA SER A 50 9.73 0.18 -6.77
C SER A 50 9.29 0.18 -5.31
N LEU A 51 10.11 0.81 -4.47
CA LEU A 51 9.86 1.07 -3.06
C LEU A 51 9.93 2.58 -2.84
N ASN A 52 8.87 3.20 -2.33
CA ASN A 52 8.82 4.63 -2.05
C ASN A 52 8.12 4.88 -0.72
N PHE A 53 8.45 5.96 -0.03
CA PHE A 53 7.73 6.35 1.17
C PHE A 53 6.82 7.54 0.86
N GLU A 54 5.52 7.35 1.04
CA GLU A 54 4.52 8.41 0.83
C GLU A 54 3.42 8.29 1.89
N ASN A 55 2.97 9.43 2.41
CA ASN A 55 1.87 9.50 3.38
C ASN A 55 2.06 8.59 4.61
N GLU A 56 3.27 8.60 5.18
CA GLU A 56 3.69 7.78 6.35
C GLU A 56 3.71 6.27 6.11
N CYS A 57 3.71 5.83 4.85
CA CYS A 57 3.69 4.42 4.49
C CYS A 57 4.72 4.09 3.43
N LEU A 58 5.26 2.86 3.53
CA LEU A 58 6.00 2.26 2.45
C LEU A 58 5.03 1.86 1.34
N LYS A 59 5.08 2.60 0.24
CA LYS A 59 4.48 2.25 -1.04
C LYS A 59 5.37 1.24 -1.75
N ILE A 60 4.86 0.03 -1.88
CA ILE A 60 5.43 -1.04 -2.68
C ILE A 60 4.66 -1.08 -3.99
N LYS A 61 5.37 -0.93 -5.10
CA LYS A 61 4.77 -1.14 -6.43
C LYS A 61 5.24 -2.47 -6.98
N ILE A 62 4.31 -3.33 -7.36
CA ILE A 62 4.59 -4.57 -8.07
C ILE A 62 3.98 -4.54 -9.47
N ARG A 63 4.49 -5.39 -10.35
CA ARG A 63 3.92 -5.70 -11.66
C ARG A 63 3.56 -7.18 -11.73
N TYR A 64 2.41 -7.50 -12.29
CA TYR A 64 1.91 -8.87 -12.41
C TYR A 64 1.00 -9.00 -13.64
N GLY A 65 0.73 -10.24 -14.06
CA GLY A 65 -0.29 -10.55 -15.06
C GLY A 65 -1.65 -10.73 -14.38
N GLY A 66 -2.69 -10.02 -14.82
CA GLY A 66 -4.01 -9.98 -14.17
C GLY A 66 -4.82 -8.78 -14.65
N GLY A 67 -5.68 -8.23 -13.79
CA GLY A 67 -6.26 -6.88 -13.91
C GLY A 67 -7.78 -6.75 -13.95
N CYS A 68 -8.50 -7.85 -13.82
CA CYS A 68 -9.94 -7.95 -13.76
C CYS A 68 -10.47 -8.16 -12.34
N GLU A 69 -9.70 -8.78 -11.45
CA GLU A 69 -10.11 -9.08 -10.07
C GLU A 69 -9.36 -8.30 -8.99
N GLU A 70 -9.87 -8.38 -7.76
CA GLU A 70 -9.18 -7.82 -6.60
C GLU A 70 -8.02 -8.72 -6.16
N VAL A 71 -6.83 -8.11 -6.13
CA VAL A 71 -5.62 -8.75 -5.63
C VAL A 71 -5.18 -8.18 -4.28
N SER A 72 -4.41 -8.96 -3.51
CA SER A 72 -3.90 -8.57 -2.20
C SER A 72 -2.41 -8.83 -2.04
N ALA A 73 -1.77 -8.07 -1.16
CA ALA A 73 -0.38 -8.30 -0.78
C ALA A 73 -0.21 -8.19 0.73
N LYS A 74 0.59 -9.08 1.29
CA LYS A 74 1.08 -9.02 2.67
C LYS A 74 2.57 -8.73 2.65
N LEU A 75 3.02 -7.92 3.60
CA LEU A 75 4.44 -7.70 3.87
C LEU A 75 4.76 -8.43 5.17
N ILE A 76 5.68 -9.39 5.10
CA ILE A 76 6.00 -10.29 6.20
C ILE A 76 7.46 -10.12 6.58
N ASP A 77 7.72 -9.96 7.86
CA ASP A 77 9.04 -9.88 8.45
C ASP A 77 9.42 -11.21 9.11
N ASN A 78 10.68 -11.64 8.93
CA ASN A 78 11.17 -12.92 9.43
C ASN A 78 11.50 -12.96 10.93
N ARG A 79 11.26 -11.87 11.68
CA ARG A 79 11.64 -11.63 13.08
C ARG A 79 13.10 -11.32 13.32
N ASP A 80 14.00 -11.88 12.52
CA ASP A 80 15.45 -11.71 12.74
C ASP A 80 15.88 -10.26 12.54
N ILE A 81 16.90 -9.87 13.29
CA ILE A 81 17.60 -8.59 13.15
C ILE A 81 19.06 -8.94 12.92
N PHE A 82 19.58 -8.56 11.76
CA PHE A 82 20.95 -8.86 11.37
C PHE A 82 21.90 -7.77 11.88
N GLU A 83 22.90 -8.20 12.64
CA GLU A 83 23.92 -7.33 13.23
C GLU A 83 24.79 -6.68 12.14
N SER A 84 24.56 -5.39 11.90
CA SER A 84 25.27 -4.56 10.92
C SER A 84 25.03 -3.07 11.25
N ASN A 85 25.60 -2.15 10.48
CA ASN A 85 25.37 -0.71 10.66
C ASN A 85 24.98 -0.05 9.32
N PRO A 86 23.70 0.29 9.10
CA PRO A 86 22.56 0.11 10.01
C PRO A 86 22.20 -1.37 10.18
N VAL A 87 21.47 -1.71 11.25
CA VAL A 87 20.90 -3.05 11.39
C VAL A 87 19.97 -3.37 10.22
N GLN A 88 19.81 -4.66 9.95
CA GLN A 88 19.08 -5.14 8.79
C GLN A 88 17.92 -6.05 9.18
N ARG A 89 16.84 -6.02 8.39
CA ARG A 89 15.72 -6.97 8.50
C ARG A 89 15.34 -7.49 7.13
N ASN A 90 14.88 -8.74 7.08
CA ASN A 90 14.42 -9.35 5.83
C ASN A 90 12.90 -9.34 5.79
N LEU A 91 12.38 -8.78 4.70
CA LEU A 91 10.96 -8.73 4.39
C LEU A 91 10.66 -9.62 3.19
N ARG A 92 9.49 -10.24 3.19
CA ARG A 92 8.93 -10.99 2.07
C ARG A 92 7.58 -10.43 1.71
N ILE A 93 7.38 -10.17 0.42
CA ILE A 93 6.06 -9.85 -0.11
C ILE A 93 5.39 -11.19 -0.47
N VAL A 94 4.18 -11.37 0.04
CA VAL A 94 3.31 -12.47 -0.34
C VAL A 94 2.14 -11.88 -1.10
N PHE A 95 2.11 -12.14 -2.40
CA PHE A 95 1.09 -11.68 -3.33
C PHE A 95 0.06 -12.78 -3.55
N THR A 96 -1.22 -12.40 -3.58
CA THR A 96 -2.33 -13.30 -3.88
C THR A 96 -3.18 -12.70 -4.99
N ASP A 97 -3.29 -13.45 -6.07
CA ASP A 97 -4.03 -13.15 -7.28
C ASP A 97 -4.75 -14.41 -7.76
N ASN A 98 -6.08 -14.35 -7.84
CA ASN A 98 -6.91 -15.43 -8.38
C ASN A 98 -7.51 -15.05 -9.74
N ASP A 99 -6.98 -14.01 -10.37
CA ASP A 99 -7.44 -13.49 -11.64
C ASP A 99 -6.95 -14.34 -12.82
N GLU A 100 -7.85 -14.62 -13.75
CA GLU A 100 -7.53 -15.34 -15.00
C GLU A 100 -7.13 -14.39 -16.14
N CYS A 101 -7.21 -13.08 -15.94
CA CYS A 101 -6.79 -12.11 -16.93
C CYS A 101 -5.27 -12.10 -17.12
N GLU A 102 -4.83 -11.78 -18.34
CA GLU A 102 -3.41 -11.85 -18.72
C GLU A 102 -2.83 -10.46 -19.03
N ALA A 103 -3.43 -9.38 -18.52
CA ALA A 103 -2.91 -8.05 -18.75
C ALA A 103 -1.72 -7.76 -17.82
N LEU A 104 -0.64 -7.21 -18.37
CA LEU A 104 0.52 -6.81 -17.58
C LEU A 104 0.27 -5.44 -16.94
N ILE A 105 0.00 -5.42 -15.63
CA ILE A 105 -0.37 -4.20 -14.89
C ILE A 105 0.50 -3.95 -13.66
N GLU A 106 0.55 -2.69 -13.22
CA GLU A 106 1.25 -2.28 -12.00
C GLU A 106 0.25 -1.90 -10.91
N LYS A 107 0.50 -2.32 -9.66
CA LYS A 107 -0.33 -1.97 -8.50
C LYS A 107 0.50 -1.57 -7.29
N ASN A 108 -0.02 -0.59 -6.56
CA ASN A 108 0.59 -0.07 -5.34
C ASN A 108 -0.06 -0.68 -4.09
N PHE A 109 0.77 -1.16 -3.17
CA PHE A 109 0.38 -1.60 -1.83
C PHE A 109 1.07 -0.72 -0.79
N TYR A 110 0.42 -0.54 0.36
CA TYR A 110 0.82 0.45 1.36
C TYR A 110 0.98 -0.21 2.71
N PHE A 111 2.18 -0.09 3.30
CA PHE A 111 2.51 -0.72 4.57
C PHE A 111 3.03 0.28 5.59
N ASN A 112 2.53 0.17 6.82
CA ASN A 112 3.07 0.89 7.97
C ASN A 112 4.22 0.07 8.57
N LEU A 113 5.42 0.67 8.63
CA LEU A 113 6.65 0.03 9.11
C LEU A 113 6.91 0.23 10.61
N SER A 114 6.04 0.93 11.35
CA SER A 114 6.31 1.30 12.74
C SER A 114 6.53 0.10 13.67
N ASN A 115 5.85 -1.01 13.41
CA ASN A 115 5.94 -2.22 14.24
C ASN A 115 7.22 -3.04 13.99
N ILE A 116 8.02 -2.69 12.99
CA ILE A 116 9.30 -3.34 12.69
C ILE A 116 10.52 -2.45 12.97
N GLN A 117 10.31 -1.32 13.66
CA GLN A 117 11.39 -0.51 14.21
C GLN A 117 12.19 -1.30 15.24
N VAL A 118 13.51 -1.05 15.28
CA VAL A 118 14.43 -1.70 16.20
C VAL A 118 14.77 -0.74 17.35
N ASN A 119 14.72 -1.24 18.58
CA ASN A 119 15.03 -0.46 19.77
C ASN A 119 16.48 0.05 19.74
N ASN A 120 16.69 1.31 20.14
CA ASN A 120 17.98 2.02 20.13
C ASN A 120 18.56 2.30 18.74
N GLU A 121 17.82 2.03 17.67
CA GLU A 121 18.17 2.38 16.30
C GLU A 121 17.32 3.55 15.80
N ARG A 122 17.85 4.32 14.84
CA ARG A 122 17.11 5.39 14.13
C ARG A 122 16.83 5.06 12.67
N LYS A 123 17.40 3.96 12.20
CA LYS A 123 17.26 3.51 10.83
C LYS A 123 17.50 2.01 10.74
N VAL A 124 16.80 1.38 9.81
CA VAL A 124 16.92 -0.04 9.51
C VAL A 124 16.99 -0.21 8.00
N LEU A 125 17.91 -1.05 7.53
CA LEU A 125 17.95 -1.43 6.13
C LEU A 125 17.03 -2.64 5.91
N LEU A 126 16.04 -2.47 5.06
CA LEU A 126 15.04 -3.48 4.73
C LEU A 126 15.42 -4.18 3.42
N ASN A 127 15.65 -5.49 3.50
CA ASN A 127 15.96 -6.33 2.35
C ASN A 127 14.71 -7.09 1.92
N PHE A 128 14.44 -7.18 0.61
CA PHE A 128 13.24 -7.85 0.10
C PHE A 128 13.60 -9.19 -0.53
N GLN A 129 13.06 -10.28 0.02
CA GLN A 129 13.35 -11.63 -0.48
C GLN A 129 12.97 -11.76 -1.96
N GLY A 130 13.91 -12.29 -2.75
CA GLY A 130 13.73 -12.49 -4.20
C GLY A 130 13.97 -11.22 -5.02
N SER A 131 14.50 -10.15 -4.43
CA SER A 131 14.85 -8.91 -5.12
C SER A 131 16.19 -8.35 -4.64
N ASP A 132 16.89 -7.64 -5.51
CA ASP A 132 18.06 -6.82 -5.16
C ASP A 132 17.66 -5.45 -4.58
N LEU A 133 16.36 -5.12 -4.60
CA LEU A 133 15.87 -3.87 -4.05
C LEU A 133 15.92 -3.90 -2.51
N THR A 134 16.46 -2.81 -1.98
CA THR A 134 16.50 -2.54 -0.54
C THR A 134 15.88 -1.18 -0.25
N TYR A 135 15.41 -0.98 0.98
CA TYR A 135 14.91 0.32 1.42
C TYR A 135 15.50 0.71 2.77
N LEU A 136 16.16 1.87 2.84
CA LEU A 136 16.63 2.43 4.10
C LEU A 136 15.48 3.18 4.77
N TYR A 137 14.94 2.62 5.85
CA TYR A 137 13.87 3.24 6.61
C TYR A 137 14.45 4.01 7.80
N GLU A 138 14.30 5.33 7.78
CA GLU A 138 14.70 6.24 8.87
C GLU A 138 13.45 6.67 9.66
N TYR A 139 13.54 6.68 11.00
CA TYR A 139 12.43 6.97 11.90
C TYR A 139 12.87 7.64 13.21
#